data_AF-A0A242LB68-F1
#
_entry.id   AF-A0A242LB68-F1
#
_cell.length_a   1.000
_cell.length_b   1.000
_cell.length_c   1.000
_cell.angle_alpha   90.00
_cell.angle_beta   90.00
_cell.angle_gamma   90.00
#
_symmetry.space_group_name_H-M   'P 1'
#
loop_
_entity.id
_entity.type
_entity.pdbx_description
1 polymer ?
#
loop_
_entity_poly.entity_id
_entity_poly.type
_entity_poly.pdbx_seq_one_letter_code
_entity_poly.pdbx_strand_id
1 'polypeptide(L)'
;MLSKEKTMEAIEIMYDMFPDAACELTHKSPFQLLIAVILSAQATDVSVNKATPALFAAYPTPVALAQAPVEDIIQKIKTIGLYRNKAKNIKACAAQLLDQFDGKVPETREELVTLPGVGRKTANVVMGDAFGEPAIAVDTHVERVSKRLRICKLDANVMEVEQTLMRKIPKELWVKTHHTMIFFGRYHCLARNPKCDICPLLYMCQEGKTRMSAK
;
A
#
# COMPACT_ATOMS: atom_id res chain seq x y z
N MET A 1 -17.25 14.81 12.68
CA MET A 1 -16.32 13.68 12.50
C MET A 1 -17.07 12.42 12.88
N LEU A 2 -16.86 11.30 12.20
CA LEU A 2 -17.50 10.04 12.62
C LEU A 2 -17.00 9.65 14.00
N SER A 3 -17.89 9.12 14.83
CA SER A 3 -17.54 8.50 16.11
C SER A 3 -16.73 7.22 15.88
N LYS A 4 -16.28 6.56 16.95
CA LYS A 4 -15.60 5.26 16.80
C LYS A 4 -16.56 4.21 16.22
N GLU A 5 -17.79 4.20 16.73
CA GLU A 5 -18.87 3.29 16.34
C GLU A 5 -19.23 3.49 14.85
N LYS A 6 -19.46 4.73 14.42
CA LYS A 6 -19.73 5.03 13.01
C LYS A 6 -18.55 4.75 12.08
N THR A 7 -17.32 4.82 12.60
CA THR A 7 -16.13 4.43 11.82
C THR A 7 -16.10 2.91 11.61
N MET A 8 -16.38 2.13 12.66
CA MET A 8 -16.44 0.67 12.56
C MET A 8 -17.59 0.20 11.65
N GLU A 9 -18.77 0.79 11.78
CA GLU A 9 -19.91 0.51 10.88
C GLU A 9 -19.55 0.77 9.42
N ALA A 10 -18.83 1.85 9.13
CA ALA A 10 -18.37 2.13 7.77
C ALA A 10 -17.38 1.08 7.27
N ILE A 11 -16.48 0.60 8.13
CA ILE A 11 -15.47 -0.41 7.79
C ILE A 11 -16.12 -1.78 7.57
N GLU A 12 -17.11 -2.16 8.38
CA GLU A 12 -17.87 -3.40 8.22
C GLU A 12 -18.59 -3.44 6.87
N ILE A 13 -19.25 -2.35 6.49
CA ILE A 13 -19.86 -2.22 5.16
C ILE A 13 -18.80 -2.34 4.05
N MET A 14 -17.60 -1.77 4.25
CA MET A 14 -16.52 -1.95 3.27
C MET A 14 -16.04 -3.41 3.21
N TYR A 15 -16.02 -4.14 4.32
CA TYR A 15 -15.71 -5.58 4.33
C TYR A 15 -16.72 -6.38 3.53
N ASP A 16 -18.01 -6.08 3.65
CA ASP A 16 -19.05 -6.76 2.87
C ASP A 16 -18.92 -6.48 1.37
N MET A 17 -18.50 -5.27 1.00
CA MET A 17 -18.26 -4.90 -0.40
C MET A 17 -16.99 -5.53 -0.99
N PHE A 18 -15.97 -5.77 -0.16
CA PHE A 18 -14.66 -6.25 -0.58
C PHE A 18 -14.13 -7.32 0.39
N PRO A 19 -14.79 -8.50 0.47
CA PRO A 19 -14.46 -9.52 1.46
C PRO A 19 -13.05 -10.11 1.27
N ASP A 20 -12.59 -10.16 0.02
CA ASP A 20 -11.30 -10.73 -0.40
C ASP A 20 -10.21 -9.65 -0.60
N ALA A 21 -10.38 -8.45 -0.03
CA ALA A 21 -9.40 -7.38 -0.17
C ALA A 21 -8.05 -7.80 0.44
N ALA A 22 -7.01 -7.82 -0.39
CA ALA A 22 -5.66 -8.19 -0.03
C ALA A 22 -4.64 -7.41 -0.85
N CYS A 23 -3.35 -7.58 -0.57
CA CYS A 23 -2.28 -6.98 -1.36
C CYS A 23 -2.36 -7.45 -2.81
N GLU A 24 -2.53 -6.51 -3.75
CA GLU A 24 -2.64 -6.84 -5.19
C GLU A 24 -1.26 -7.05 -5.85
N LEU A 25 -0.16 -6.81 -5.15
CA LEU A 25 1.20 -7.05 -5.68
C LEU A 25 1.53 -8.54 -5.63
N THR A 26 1.77 -9.15 -6.78
CA THR A 26 2.07 -10.60 -6.87
C THR A 26 3.49 -10.89 -6.37
N HIS A 27 3.62 -11.78 -5.40
CA HIS A 27 4.90 -12.16 -4.81
C HIS A 27 4.84 -13.59 -4.23
N LYS A 28 6.01 -14.24 -4.09
CA LYS A 28 6.16 -15.58 -3.48
C LYS A 28 7.01 -15.60 -2.21
N SER A 29 7.58 -14.46 -1.83
CA SER A 29 8.44 -14.33 -0.65
C SER A 29 8.46 -12.88 -0.12
N PRO A 30 8.88 -12.65 1.13
CA PRO A 30 9.09 -11.30 1.67
C PRO A 30 10.02 -10.45 0.81
N PHE A 31 11.06 -11.05 0.23
CA PHE A 31 11.97 -10.37 -0.69
C PHE A 31 11.26 -9.90 -1.96
N GLN A 32 10.47 -10.76 -2.60
CA GLN A 32 9.71 -10.36 -3.79
C GLN A 32 8.69 -9.27 -3.48
N LEU A 33 8.02 -9.34 -2.32
CA LEU A 33 7.12 -8.28 -1.88
C LEU A 33 7.89 -6.96 -1.71
N LEU A 34 9.00 -6.97 -0.98
CA LEU A 34 9.83 -5.78 -0.75
C LEU A 34 10.20 -5.10 -2.08
N ILE A 35 10.72 -5.87 -3.04
CA ILE A 35 11.06 -5.33 -4.37
C ILE A 35 9.82 -4.81 -5.10
N ALA A 36 8.70 -5.55 -5.08
CA ALA A 36 7.46 -5.11 -5.72
C ALA A 36 6.93 -3.79 -5.13
N VAL A 37 6.99 -3.61 -3.80
CA VAL A 37 6.53 -2.37 -3.13
C VAL A 37 7.48 -1.20 -3.44
N ILE A 38 8.79 -1.41 -3.50
CA ILE A 38 9.74 -0.37 -3.96
C ILE A 38 9.40 0.05 -5.41
N LEU A 39 9.08 -0.92 -6.27
CA LEU A 39 8.68 -0.65 -7.66
C LEU A 39 7.32 0.04 -7.78
N SER A 40 6.41 -0.14 -6.81
CA SER A 40 5.06 0.44 -6.83
C SER A 40 5.01 1.93 -6.50
N ALA A 41 6.11 2.51 -5.98
CA ALA A 41 6.21 3.95 -5.75
C ALA A 41 5.93 4.73 -7.05
N GLN A 42 4.82 5.50 -7.08
CA GLN A 42 4.35 6.24 -8.27
C GLN A 42 4.14 5.34 -9.50
N ALA A 43 3.69 4.10 -9.29
CA ALA A 43 3.31 3.16 -10.34
C ALA A 43 1.99 2.48 -9.96
N THR A 44 1.34 1.83 -10.92
CA THR A 44 0.14 1.03 -10.64
C THR A 44 0.54 -0.41 -10.35
N ASP A 45 -0.19 -1.10 -9.46
CA ASP A 45 0.05 -2.51 -9.17
C ASP A 45 -0.02 -3.36 -10.45
N VAL A 46 -0.91 -3.02 -11.40
CA VAL A 46 -0.96 -3.63 -12.74
C VAL A 46 0.36 -3.51 -13.50
N SER A 47 1.00 -2.33 -13.48
CA SER A 47 2.28 -2.13 -14.16
C SER A 47 3.42 -2.91 -13.49
N VAL A 48 3.40 -3.00 -12.15
CA VAL A 48 4.37 -3.77 -11.37
C VAL A 48 4.19 -5.28 -11.61
N ASN A 49 2.96 -5.78 -11.56
CA ASN A 49 2.64 -7.20 -11.80
C ASN A 49 2.92 -7.64 -13.25
N LYS A 50 2.97 -6.71 -14.21
CA LYS A 50 3.41 -7.00 -15.58
C LYS A 50 4.94 -7.13 -15.69
N ALA A 51 5.71 -6.38 -14.91
CA ALA A 51 7.17 -6.37 -15.00
C ALA A 51 7.84 -7.42 -14.10
N THR A 52 7.29 -7.63 -12.89
CA THR A 52 7.88 -8.49 -11.86
C THR A 52 8.03 -9.96 -12.24
N PRO A 53 7.17 -10.61 -13.08
CA PRO A 53 7.37 -12.01 -13.45
C PRO A 53 8.72 -12.26 -14.13
N ALA A 54 9.09 -11.41 -15.11
CA ALA A 54 10.37 -11.52 -15.80
C ALA A 54 11.54 -11.18 -14.87
N LEU A 55 11.38 -10.17 -14.00
CA LEU A 55 12.39 -9.79 -13.02
C LEU A 55 12.68 -10.92 -12.02
N PHE A 56 11.64 -11.52 -11.42
CA PHE A 56 11.77 -12.55 -10.40
C PHE A 56 12.13 -13.92 -10.95
N ALA A 57 11.82 -14.20 -12.22
CA ALA A 57 12.34 -15.39 -12.90
C ALA A 57 13.86 -15.32 -13.08
N ALA A 58 14.39 -14.14 -13.43
CA ALA A 58 15.84 -13.95 -13.58
C ALA A 58 16.56 -13.78 -12.23
N TYR A 59 15.92 -13.08 -11.28
CA TYR A 59 16.52 -12.65 -10.01
C TYR A 59 15.61 -12.99 -8.82
N PRO A 60 15.46 -14.28 -8.48
CA PRO A 60 14.53 -14.72 -7.44
C PRO A 60 14.99 -14.42 -6.01
N THR A 61 16.28 -14.11 -5.80
CA THR A 61 16.90 -13.94 -4.47
C THR A 61 17.68 -12.63 -4.38
N PRO A 62 17.99 -12.14 -3.16
CA PRO A 62 18.85 -10.98 -2.96
C PRO A 62 20.21 -11.15 -3.63
N VAL A 63 20.83 -12.33 -3.52
CA VAL A 63 22.11 -12.65 -4.19
C VAL A 63 22.02 -12.44 -5.69
N ALA A 64 21.00 -13.01 -6.33
CA ALA A 64 20.83 -12.91 -7.78
C ALA A 64 20.60 -11.47 -8.24
N LEU A 65 19.78 -10.70 -7.51
CA LEU A 65 19.49 -9.31 -7.86
C LEU A 65 20.67 -8.37 -7.59
N ALA A 66 21.44 -8.61 -6.52
CA ALA A 66 22.62 -7.82 -6.18
C ALA A 66 23.76 -8.00 -7.21
N GLN A 67 23.88 -9.19 -7.81
CA GLN A 67 24.89 -9.50 -8.84
C GLN A 67 24.45 -9.08 -10.25
N ALA A 68 23.16 -8.85 -10.47
CA ALA A 68 22.60 -8.52 -11.78
C ALA A 68 23.20 -7.24 -12.40
N PRO A 69 23.51 -7.21 -13.70
CA PRO A 69 23.83 -5.97 -14.41
C PRO A 69 22.66 -4.98 -14.31
N VAL A 70 22.94 -3.71 -13.96
CA VAL A 70 21.89 -2.70 -13.78
C VAL A 70 21.10 -2.49 -15.08
N GLU A 71 21.77 -2.58 -16.22
CA GLU A 71 21.19 -2.45 -17.55
C GLU A 71 20.16 -3.55 -17.84
N ASP A 72 20.41 -4.78 -17.40
CA ASP A 72 19.44 -5.87 -17.57
C ASP A 72 18.25 -5.72 -16.62
N ILE A 73 18.46 -5.28 -15.37
CA ILE A 73 17.37 -4.90 -14.46
C ILE A 73 16.49 -3.84 -15.13
N ILE A 74 17.10 -2.78 -15.67
CA ILE A 74 16.40 -1.70 -16.38
C ILE A 74 15.53 -2.27 -17.51
N GLN A 75 16.03 -3.20 -18.33
CA GLN A 75 15.25 -3.77 -19.42
C GLN A 75 14.00 -4.51 -18.93
N LYS A 76 14.08 -5.19 -17.77
CA LYS A 76 12.94 -5.92 -17.20
C LYS A 76 11.88 -5.01 -16.58
N ILE A 77 12.27 -3.82 -16.10
CA ILE A 77 11.34 -2.88 -15.43
C ILE A 77 11.10 -1.58 -16.20
N LYS A 78 11.54 -1.46 -17.45
CA LYS A 78 11.46 -0.20 -18.25
C LYS A 78 10.04 0.31 -18.48
N THR A 79 9.03 -0.54 -18.32
CA THR A 79 7.61 -0.19 -18.41
C THR A 79 7.09 0.54 -17.17
N ILE A 80 7.86 0.54 -16.07
CA ILE A 80 7.54 1.24 -14.83
C ILE A 80 8.15 2.65 -14.85
N GLY A 81 7.38 3.66 -14.43
CA GLY A 81 7.89 5.01 -14.24
C GLY A 81 9.08 5.06 -13.27
N LEU A 82 10.05 5.94 -13.54
CA LEU A 82 11.28 6.10 -12.74
C LEU A 82 12.20 4.86 -12.73
N TYR A 83 12.07 3.96 -13.72
CA TYR A 83 12.78 2.67 -13.77
C TYR A 83 14.30 2.76 -13.55
N ARG A 84 14.98 3.82 -14.03
CA ARG A 84 16.44 3.95 -13.87
C ARG A 84 16.86 4.06 -12.40
N ASN A 85 16.16 4.91 -11.64
CA ASN A 85 16.43 5.07 -10.21
C ASN A 85 15.93 3.86 -9.43
N LYS A 86 14.78 3.30 -9.81
CA LYS A 86 14.26 2.06 -9.22
C LYS A 86 15.21 0.89 -9.39
N ALA A 87 15.80 0.70 -10.57
CA ALA A 87 16.78 -0.36 -10.83
C ALA A 87 18.00 -0.25 -9.90
N LYS A 88 18.54 0.97 -9.74
CA LYS A 88 19.64 1.25 -8.80
C LYS A 88 19.22 0.95 -7.36
N ASN A 89 18.04 1.39 -6.95
CA ASN A 89 17.55 1.19 -5.59
C ASN A 89 17.32 -0.30 -5.26
N ILE A 90 16.66 -1.07 -6.13
CA ILE A 90 16.40 -2.49 -5.84
C ILE A 90 17.68 -3.32 -5.83
N LYS A 91 18.67 -2.98 -6.67
CA LYS A 91 20.00 -3.60 -6.63
C LYS A 91 20.74 -3.26 -5.34
N ALA A 92 20.76 -1.99 -4.96
CA ALA A 92 21.41 -1.54 -3.72
C ALA A 92 20.72 -2.10 -2.47
N CYS A 93 19.38 -2.18 -2.48
CA CYS A 93 18.60 -2.85 -1.44
C CYS A 93 19.00 -4.33 -1.33
N ALA A 94 19.04 -5.06 -2.44
CA ALA A 94 19.46 -6.46 -2.44
C ALA A 94 20.90 -6.65 -1.91
N ALA A 95 21.82 -5.76 -2.27
CA ALA A 95 23.18 -5.78 -1.75
C ALA A 95 23.24 -5.52 -0.22
N GLN A 96 22.52 -4.50 0.27
CA GLN A 96 22.48 -4.20 1.70
C GLN A 96 21.84 -5.33 2.53
N LEU A 97 20.86 -6.04 1.98
CA LEU A 97 20.32 -7.24 2.63
C LEU A 97 21.41 -8.29 2.86
N LEU A 98 22.34 -8.48 1.92
CA LEU A 98 23.45 -9.41 2.09
C LEU A 98 24.47 -8.92 3.11
N ASP A 99 24.79 -7.62 3.08
CA ASP A 99 25.85 -7.05 3.91
C ASP A 99 25.46 -6.88 5.38
N GLN A 100 24.17 -6.58 5.66
CA GLN A 100 23.72 -6.18 6.99
C GLN A 100 22.64 -7.08 7.60
N PHE A 101 21.99 -7.93 6.79
CA PHE A 101 20.81 -8.69 7.22
C PHE A 101 20.86 -10.17 6.78
N ASP A 102 22.05 -10.72 6.53
CA ASP A 102 22.25 -12.13 6.14
C ASP A 102 21.39 -12.60 4.94
N GLY A 103 21.10 -11.68 4.02
CA GLY A 103 20.23 -11.92 2.87
C GLY A 103 18.75 -12.08 3.19
N LYS A 104 18.30 -11.70 4.39
CA LYS A 104 16.89 -11.76 4.82
C LYS A 104 16.29 -10.36 4.90
N VAL A 105 15.00 -10.26 4.60
CA VAL A 105 14.24 -9.02 4.79
C VAL A 105 14.04 -8.80 6.29
N PRO A 106 14.45 -7.66 6.86
CA PRO A 106 14.27 -7.39 8.28
C PRO A 106 12.78 -7.22 8.63
N GLU A 107 12.42 -7.57 9.85
CA GLU A 107 11.04 -7.62 10.33
C GLU A 107 10.64 -6.35 11.10
N THR A 108 11.59 -5.46 11.38
CA THR A 108 11.31 -4.18 12.07
C THR A 108 11.23 -3.01 11.09
N ARG A 109 10.38 -2.04 11.42
CA ARG A 109 10.24 -0.82 10.63
C ARG A 109 11.54 -0.05 10.58
N GLU A 110 12.21 0.08 11.72
CA GLU A 110 13.44 0.84 11.92
C GLU A 110 14.56 0.33 11.02
N GLU A 111 14.68 -0.99 10.87
CA GLU A 111 15.63 -1.61 9.94
C GLU A 111 15.17 -1.47 8.49
N LEU A 112 13.89 -1.72 8.19
CA LEU A 112 13.35 -1.64 6.83
C LEU A 112 13.57 -0.26 6.21
N VAL A 113 13.35 0.83 6.94
CA VAL A 113 13.54 2.20 6.42
C VAL A 113 15.00 2.57 6.14
N THR A 114 15.97 1.76 6.60
CA THR A 114 17.38 1.94 6.22
C THR A 114 17.67 1.48 4.79
N LEU A 115 16.79 0.66 4.19
CA LEU A 115 16.99 0.08 2.87
C LEU A 115 16.71 1.09 1.74
N PRO A 116 17.54 1.12 0.67
CA PRO A 116 17.34 1.97 -0.48
C PRO A 116 15.96 1.81 -1.12
N GLY A 117 15.24 2.92 -1.25
CA GLY A 117 13.89 2.94 -1.82
C GLY A 117 12.77 2.57 -0.85
N VAL A 118 13.08 2.32 0.43
CA VAL A 118 12.10 2.00 1.47
C VAL A 118 11.83 3.22 2.34
N GLY A 119 10.66 3.82 2.17
CA GLY A 119 10.12 4.80 3.12
C GLY A 119 9.21 4.14 4.16
N ARG A 120 8.72 4.93 5.13
CA ARG A 120 7.81 4.47 6.18
C ARG A 120 6.58 3.70 5.66
N LYS A 121 5.97 4.17 4.55
CA LYS A 121 4.86 3.47 3.89
C LYS A 121 5.26 2.09 3.38
N THR A 122 6.40 2.00 2.72
CA THR A 122 6.92 0.73 2.17
C THR A 122 7.20 -0.24 3.31
N ALA A 123 7.84 0.21 4.39
CA ALA A 123 8.10 -0.60 5.56
C ALA A 123 6.80 -1.15 6.18
N ASN A 124 5.79 -0.30 6.40
CA ASN A 124 4.51 -0.73 6.97
C ASN A 124 3.80 -1.79 6.10
N VAL A 125 3.85 -1.66 4.76
CA VAL A 125 3.25 -2.65 3.85
C VAL A 125 3.99 -3.99 3.96
N VAL A 126 5.33 -3.98 3.94
CA VAL A 126 6.13 -5.20 4.06
C VAL A 126 5.88 -5.89 5.41
N MET A 127 5.87 -5.13 6.50
CA MET A 127 5.56 -5.65 7.84
C MET A 127 4.18 -6.34 7.90
N GLY A 128 3.14 -5.67 7.39
CA GLY A 128 1.79 -6.21 7.40
C GLY A 128 1.61 -7.43 6.50
N ASP A 129 2.09 -7.36 5.26
CA ASP A 129 1.80 -8.38 4.24
C ASP A 129 2.78 -9.56 4.26
N ALA A 130 4.05 -9.36 4.63
CA ALA A 130 5.01 -10.46 4.71
C ALA A 130 5.12 -11.10 6.10
N PHE A 131 4.93 -10.32 7.17
CA PHE A 131 5.20 -10.77 8.54
C PHE A 131 3.96 -10.77 9.44
N GLY A 132 2.81 -10.31 8.94
CA GLY A 132 1.56 -10.28 9.71
C GLY A 132 1.55 -9.24 10.83
N GLU A 133 2.50 -8.30 10.83
CA GLU A 133 2.60 -7.26 11.85
C GLU A 133 1.48 -6.23 11.65
N PRO A 134 0.63 -5.98 12.66
CA PRO A 134 -0.48 -5.05 12.51
C PRO A 134 0.00 -3.64 12.16
N ALA A 135 -0.34 -3.18 10.96
CA ALA A 135 -0.01 -1.85 10.47
C ALA A 135 -1.13 -1.30 9.58
N ILE A 136 -1.31 0.03 9.60
CA ILE A 136 -2.16 0.76 8.64
C ILE A 136 -1.28 1.69 7.83
N ALA A 137 -0.93 1.28 6.61
CA ALA A 137 -0.21 2.15 5.69
C ALA A 137 -1.19 3.16 5.04
N VAL A 138 -1.07 4.44 5.37
CA VAL A 138 -1.92 5.48 4.78
C VAL A 138 -1.37 5.89 3.42
N ASP A 139 -2.04 5.45 2.36
CA ASP A 139 -1.79 5.88 0.99
C ASP A 139 -2.85 6.87 0.49
N THR A 140 -2.81 7.22 -0.79
CA THR A 140 -3.77 8.16 -1.39
C THR A 140 -5.22 7.68 -1.36
N HIS A 141 -5.47 6.37 -1.28
CA HIS A 141 -6.81 5.80 -1.17
C HIS A 141 -7.31 5.90 0.26
N VAL A 142 -6.53 5.37 1.22
CA VAL A 142 -6.85 5.40 2.65
C VAL A 142 -7.03 6.83 3.13
N GLU A 143 -6.14 7.74 2.76
CA GLU A 143 -6.23 9.17 3.12
C GLU A 143 -7.51 9.79 2.57
N ARG A 144 -7.78 9.63 1.28
CA ARG A 144 -8.96 10.21 0.63
C ARG A 144 -10.26 9.68 1.23
N VAL A 145 -10.36 8.37 1.42
CA VAL A 145 -11.56 7.73 1.99
C VAL A 145 -11.77 8.24 3.43
N SER A 146 -10.71 8.27 4.25
CA SER A 146 -10.77 8.76 5.62
C SER A 146 -11.27 10.21 5.71
N LYS A 147 -10.76 11.08 4.83
CA LYS A 147 -11.15 12.50 4.78
C LYS A 147 -12.57 12.68 4.27
N ARG A 148 -12.98 11.99 3.21
CA ARG A 148 -14.34 12.12 2.63
C ARG A 148 -15.44 11.65 3.59
N LEU A 149 -15.20 10.55 4.29
CA LEU A 149 -16.11 10.05 5.32
C LEU A 149 -16.06 10.83 6.63
N ARG A 150 -15.11 11.78 6.79
CA ARG A 150 -14.89 12.53 8.04
C ARG A 150 -14.50 11.63 9.22
N ILE A 151 -13.76 10.54 8.95
CA ILE A 151 -13.11 9.73 9.98
C ILE A 151 -11.99 10.53 10.65
N CYS A 152 -11.26 11.31 9.85
CA CYS A 152 -10.23 12.26 10.26
C CYS A 152 -10.57 13.68 9.78
N LYS A 153 -9.84 14.70 10.27
CA LYS A 153 -9.99 16.08 9.79
C LYS A 153 -9.56 16.18 8.32
N LEU A 154 -10.07 17.18 7.59
CA LEU A 154 -9.71 17.36 6.18
C LEU A 154 -8.26 17.80 5.98
N ASP A 155 -7.76 18.63 6.88
CA ASP A 155 -6.40 19.17 6.92
C ASP A 155 -5.41 18.21 7.58
N ALA A 156 -5.87 17.06 8.09
CA ALA A 156 -5.01 16.06 8.72
C ALA A 156 -3.92 15.58 7.76
N ASN A 157 -2.67 15.55 8.22
CA ASN A 157 -1.57 14.95 7.49
C ASN A 157 -1.62 13.41 7.60
N VAL A 158 -0.79 12.73 6.81
CA VAL A 158 -0.75 11.25 6.71
C VAL A 158 -0.57 10.58 8.09
N MET A 159 0.26 11.15 8.97
CA MET A 159 0.51 10.62 10.30
C MET A 159 -0.71 10.78 11.22
N GLU A 160 -1.41 11.90 11.13
CA GLU A 160 -2.64 12.14 11.88
C GLU A 160 -3.78 11.23 11.43
N VAL A 161 -3.85 10.90 10.13
CA VAL A 161 -4.78 9.90 9.59
C VAL A 161 -4.45 8.51 10.15
N GLU A 162 -3.19 8.08 10.09
CA GLU A 162 -2.71 6.79 10.61
C GLU A 162 -3.09 6.63 12.10
N GLN A 163 -2.74 7.61 12.94
CA GLN A 163 -3.06 7.60 14.37
C GLN A 163 -4.56 7.61 14.64
N THR A 164 -5.34 8.32 13.83
CA THR A 164 -6.81 8.38 14.00
C THR A 164 -7.45 7.03 13.70
N LEU A 165 -6.99 6.34 12.65
CA LEU A 165 -7.43 4.99 12.31
C LEU A 165 -7.04 4.00 13.42
N MET A 166 -5.78 4.01 13.87
CA MET A 166 -5.29 3.15 14.95
C MET A 166 -6.06 3.32 16.28
N ARG A 167 -6.51 4.54 16.60
CA ARG A 167 -7.33 4.79 17.81
C ARG A 167 -8.76 4.26 17.69
N LYS A 168 -9.30 4.19 16.46
CA LYS A 168 -10.70 3.85 16.21
C LYS A 168 -10.90 2.37 15.90
N ILE A 169 -9.88 1.71 15.34
CA ILE A 169 -9.96 0.34 14.83
C ILE A 169 -9.16 -0.60 15.74
N PRO A 170 -9.73 -1.74 16.17
CA PRO A 170 -8.99 -2.78 16.90
C PRO A 170 -7.72 -3.22 16.17
N LYS A 171 -6.64 -3.48 16.91
CA LYS A 171 -5.29 -3.72 16.35
C LYS A 171 -5.27 -4.92 15.40
N GLU A 172 -5.97 -5.98 15.76
CA GLU A 172 -6.15 -7.22 15.00
C GLU A 172 -6.82 -7.01 13.63
N LEU A 173 -7.53 -5.90 13.43
CA LEU A 173 -8.21 -5.58 12.17
C LEU A 173 -7.40 -4.65 11.26
N TRP A 174 -6.22 -4.17 11.67
CA TRP A 174 -5.49 -3.13 10.94
C TRP A 174 -5.12 -3.52 9.51
N VAL A 175 -4.55 -4.72 9.29
CA VAL A 175 -4.17 -5.19 7.95
C VAL A 175 -5.41 -5.39 7.07
N LYS A 176 -6.45 -6.04 7.59
CA LYS A 176 -7.71 -6.23 6.86
C LYS A 176 -8.35 -4.88 6.49
N THR A 177 -8.41 -3.95 7.44
CA THR A 177 -8.98 -2.61 7.20
C THR A 177 -8.16 -1.86 6.16
N HIS A 178 -6.84 -1.92 6.24
CA HIS A 178 -5.94 -1.26 5.30
C HIS A 178 -6.25 -1.67 3.84
N HIS A 179 -6.26 -2.97 3.56
CA HIS A 179 -6.57 -3.49 2.22
C HIS A 179 -7.98 -3.15 1.77
N THR A 180 -8.95 -3.30 2.66
CA THR A 180 -10.35 -3.00 2.36
C THR A 180 -10.57 -1.53 2.03
N MET A 181 -9.93 -0.62 2.77
CA MET A 181 -9.99 0.82 2.49
C MET A 181 -9.29 1.18 1.17
N ILE A 182 -8.19 0.50 0.83
CA ILE A 182 -7.56 0.64 -0.49
C ILE A 182 -8.54 0.22 -1.58
N PHE A 183 -9.16 -0.96 -1.47
CA PHE A 183 -10.12 -1.46 -2.45
C PHE A 183 -11.34 -0.53 -2.59
N PHE A 184 -11.91 -0.12 -1.47
CA PHE A 184 -13.02 0.83 -1.46
C PHE A 184 -12.63 2.14 -2.14
N GLY A 185 -11.46 2.71 -1.83
CA GLY A 185 -10.96 3.91 -2.50
C GLY A 185 -10.68 3.70 -3.99
N ARG A 186 -10.12 2.56 -4.36
CA ARG A 186 -9.65 2.23 -5.71
C ARG A 186 -10.76 1.88 -6.68
N TYR A 187 -11.80 1.18 -6.22
CA TYR A 187 -12.85 0.62 -7.08
C TYR A 187 -14.24 1.25 -6.90
N HIS A 188 -14.44 2.01 -5.81
CA HIS A 188 -15.73 2.61 -5.48
C HIS A 188 -15.66 4.13 -5.22
N CYS A 189 -14.92 4.56 -4.20
CA CYS A 189 -14.71 5.98 -3.84
C CYS A 189 -13.55 6.61 -4.65
N LEU A 190 -13.70 6.57 -5.97
CA LEU A 190 -12.70 7.04 -6.94
C LEU A 190 -12.35 8.51 -6.74
N ALA A 191 -11.10 8.89 -7.05
CA ALA A 191 -10.62 10.26 -6.84
C ALA A 191 -11.44 11.30 -7.62
N ARG A 192 -11.68 11.06 -8.91
CA ARG A 192 -12.38 12.01 -9.81
C ARG A 192 -13.90 11.84 -9.77
N ASN A 193 -14.39 10.64 -10.13
CA ASN A 193 -15.81 10.35 -10.23
C ASN A 193 -16.21 9.20 -9.27
N PRO A 194 -16.35 9.45 -7.96
CA PRO A 194 -16.77 8.43 -7.00
C PRO A 194 -18.20 7.97 -7.27
N LYS A 195 -18.48 6.69 -7.05
CA LYS A 195 -19.79 6.05 -7.26
C LYS A 195 -20.78 6.35 -6.13
N CYS A 196 -20.98 7.64 -5.82
CA CYS A 196 -21.76 8.10 -4.66
C CYS A 196 -23.24 7.73 -4.72
N ASP A 197 -23.80 7.66 -5.93
CA ASP A 197 -25.18 7.31 -6.25
C ASP A 197 -25.56 5.89 -5.80
N ILE A 198 -24.60 4.96 -5.84
CA ILE A 198 -24.77 3.57 -5.42
C ILE A 198 -23.98 3.24 -4.15
N CYS A 199 -23.49 4.25 -3.43
CA CYS A 199 -22.62 4.04 -2.27
C CYS A 199 -23.46 3.71 -1.03
N PRO A 200 -23.25 2.54 -0.39
CA PRO A 200 -24.01 2.17 0.82
C PRO A 200 -23.69 3.08 2.01
N LEU A 201 -22.56 3.80 1.98
CA LEU A 201 -22.17 4.76 3.02
C LEU A 201 -22.76 6.16 2.81
N LEU A 202 -23.56 6.40 1.76
CA LEU A 202 -24.05 7.75 1.41
C LEU A 202 -24.79 8.43 2.58
N TYR A 203 -25.58 7.66 3.34
CA TYR A 203 -26.37 8.18 4.45
C TYR A 203 -25.51 8.78 5.59
N MET A 204 -24.25 8.36 5.74
CA MET A 204 -23.29 8.89 6.72
C MET A 204 -22.17 9.72 6.09
N CYS A 205 -22.05 9.73 4.75
CA CYS A 205 -20.96 10.39 4.04
C CYS A 205 -21.32 11.83 3.64
N GLN A 206 -20.74 12.82 4.33
CA GLN A 206 -20.98 14.23 4.02
C GLN A 206 -20.52 14.62 2.61
N GLU A 207 -19.35 14.13 2.17
CA GLU A 207 -18.85 14.37 0.80
C GLU A 207 -19.82 13.82 -0.26
N GLY A 208 -20.35 12.62 -0.02
CA GLY A 208 -21.31 11.98 -0.92
C GLY A 208 -22.59 12.80 -1.05
N LYS A 209 -23.15 13.24 0.09
CA LYS A 209 -24.35 14.10 0.11
C LYS A 209 -24.13 15.40 -0.68
N THR A 210 -23.01 16.09 -0.46
CA THR A 210 -22.67 17.33 -1.19
C THR A 210 -22.54 17.10 -2.70
N ARG A 211 -21.94 15.98 -3.12
CA ARG A 211 -21.83 15.64 -4.56
C ARG A 211 -23.18 15.30 -5.19
N MET A 212 -24.07 14.66 -4.45
CA MET A 212 -25.39 14.28 -4.95
C MET A 212 -26.36 15.48 -5.00
N SER A 213 -26.22 16.46 -4.10
CA SER A 213 -27.02 17.69 -4.13
C SER A 213 -26.59 18.68 -5.22
N ALA A 214 -25.39 18.50 -5.78
CA ALA A 214 -24.84 19.34 -6.85
C ALA A 214 -25.04 18.76 -8.27
N LYS A 215 -25.67 17.58 -8.37
CA LYS A 215 -26.13 16.98 -9.63
C LYS A 215 -27.58 17.37 -9.87
#